data_AF-A0A952UF14-F1
#
_entry.id   AF-A0A952UF14-F1
#
_cell.length_a   1.000
_cell.length_b   1.000
_cell.length_c   1.000
_cell.angle_alpha   90.00
_cell.angle_beta   90.00
_cell.angle_gamma   90.00
#
_symmetry.space_group_name_H-M   'P 1'
#
loop_
_entity.id
_entity.type
_entity.pdbx_description
1 polymer ?
#
loop_
_entity_poly.entity_id
_entity_poly.type
_entity_poly.pdbx_seq_one_letter_code
_entity_poly.pdbx_strand_id
1 'polypeptide(L)'
;MNEPTLTPRDALSGQKIALSVSESADLARLGLTELHCRLVVAEVGRAIMLAGGTVVYGGNFQPGSYTEILIEEAQRFGGGRHVLELTLAESEYRKLDENTLIAADRKLGDVGRLTLVSASGNPVSLPDALLGTWAQGPSGALTAMREYVANNTTARLIVGGRLADYAGVEPGVIEEARLTIQAGRPLLAAGGYGGAASAVAQRLRPQDFDDWAPSGYPLHAEDAEVTVALDALGDAYAATGATSVLDETLLRTLTISHRPADIASATVRLLSQVAPTNNLA
;
A
#
# COMPACT_ATOMS: atom_id res chain seq x y z
N MET A 1 -13.79 26.84 -9.46
CA MET A 1 -12.50 26.36 -10.00
C MET A 1 -11.49 26.56 -8.89
N ASN A 2 -11.02 25.48 -8.25
CA ASN A 2 -9.90 25.59 -7.31
C ASN A 2 -8.64 25.87 -8.13
N GLU A 3 -7.86 26.86 -7.73
CA GLU A 3 -6.56 27.11 -8.36
C GLU A 3 -5.66 25.87 -8.17
N PRO A 4 -4.90 25.46 -9.21
CA PRO A 4 -3.99 24.34 -9.09
C PRO A 4 -2.91 24.68 -8.05
N THR A 5 -2.94 23.99 -6.92
CA THR A 5 -1.89 24.10 -5.90
C THR A 5 -0.68 23.29 -6.35
N LEU A 6 0.46 23.96 -6.54
CA LEU A 6 1.70 23.30 -6.94
C LEU A 6 2.35 22.62 -5.73
N THR A 7 2.52 21.31 -5.79
CA THR A 7 3.36 20.58 -4.84
C THR A 7 4.83 20.67 -5.26
N PRO A 8 5.78 21.02 -4.37
CA PRO A 8 7.20 21.01 -4.70
C PRO A 8 7.68 19.66 -5.24
N ARG A 9 8.63 19.68 -6.17
CA ARG A 9 9.18 18.45 -6.81
C ARG A 9 9.83 17.48 -5.83
N ASP A 10 10.27 17.95 -4.67
CA ASP A 10 10.95 17.14 -3.65
C ASP A 10 10.14 17.09 -2.34
N ALA A 11 8.82 17.32 -2.42
CA ALA A 11 7.94 17.37 -1.25
C ALA A 11 7.93 16.06 -0.44
N LEU A 12 8.25 14.93 -1.08
CA LEU A 12 8.35 13.60 -0.46
C LEU A 12 9.80 13.08 -0.44
N SER A 13 10.80 13.94 -0.60
CA SER A 13 12.20 13.54 -0.60
C SER A 13 12.56 12.78 0.68
N GLY A 14 13.14 11.58 0.51
CA GLY A 14 13.50 10.68 1.61
C GLY A 14 12.34 9.90 2.23
N GLN A 15 11.10 10.14 1.80
CA GLN A 15 9.94 9.39 2.28
C GLN A 15 9.78 8.08 1.53
N LYS A 16 9.57 6.99 2.28
CA LYS A 16 9.21 5.67 1.75
C LYS A 16 7.72 5.42 1.96
N ILE A 17 6.95 5.30 0.89
CA ILE A 17 5.49 5.17 0.95
C ILE A 17 5.10 3.75 0.57
N ALA A 18 4.55 3.00 1.53
CA ALA A 18 3.98 1.69 1.24
C ALA A 18 2.70 1.84 0.39
N LEU A 19 2.59 1.06 -0.68
CA LEU A 19 1.38 0.98 -1.49
C LEU A 19 0.80 -0.44 -1.39
N SER A 20 -0.38 -0.57 -0.80
CA SER A 20 -1.12 -1.83 -0.73
C SER A 20 -2.28 -1.80 -1.70
N VAL A 21 -2.25 -2.68 -2.69
CA VAL A 21 -3.32 -2.80 -3.68
C VAL A 21 -3.65 -4.26 -3.89
N SER A 22 -4.93 -4.59 -3.90
CA SER A 22 -5.43 -5.91 -4.27
C SER A 22 -6.86 -5.79 -4.82
N GLU A 23 -7.33 -6.84 -5.47
CA GLU A 23 -8.64 -6.87 -6.13
C GLU A 23 -9.78 -6.61 -5.14
N SER A 24 -10.81 -5.91 -5.59
CA SER A 24 -12.05 -5.68 -4.84
C SER A 24 -13.24 -6.30 -5.55
N ALA A 25 -14.11 -6.97 -4.77
CA ALA A 25 -15.38 -7.50 -5.26
C ALA A 25 -16.42 -6.41 -5.58
N ASP A 26 -16.20 -5.17 -5.12
CA ASP A 26 -17.17 -4.08 -5.28
C ASP A 26 -17.02 -3.29 -6.57
N LEU A 27 -15.93 -3.47 -7.34
CA LEU A 27 -15.60 -2.60 -8.49
C LEU A 27 -16.79 -2.43 -9.45
N ALA A 28 -17.42 -3.55 -9.86
CA ALA A 28 -18.55 -3.51 -10.79
C ALA A 28 -19.75 -2.71 -10.23
N ARG A 29 -19.99 -2.77 -8.91
CA ARG A 29 -21.07 -2.06 -8.22
C ARG A 29 -20.81 -0.56 -8.16
N LEU A 30 -19.55 -0.15 -8.28
CA LEU A 30 -19.10 1.24 -8.32
C LEU A 30 -19.00 1.77 -9.77
N GLY A 31 -19.34 0.95 -10.77
CA GLY A 31 -19.11 1.28 -12.18
C GLY A 31 -17.63 1.25 -12.57
N LEU A 32 -16.79 0.63 -11.76
CA LEU A 32 -15.35 0.49 -11.94
C LEU A 32 -14.99 -0.88 -12.51
N THR A 33 -13.75 -0.97 -12.98
CA THR A 33 -13.15 -2.19 -13.51
C THR A 33 -11.71 -2.27 -13.01
N GLU A 34 -11.09 -3.44 -13.18
CA GLU A 34 -9.68 -3.64 -12.84
C GLU A 34 -8.75 -2.62 -13.54
N LEU A 35 -9.13 -2.14 -14.74
CA LEU A 35 -8.39 -1.06 -15.41
C LEU A 35 -8.30 0.21 -14.56
N HIS A 36 -9.35 0.55 -13.81
CA HIS A 36 -9.34 1.71 -12.93
C HIS A 36 -8.37 1.52 -11.76
N CYS A 37 -8.26 0.29 -11.22
CA CYS A 37 -7.26 -0.04 -10.19
C CYS A 37 -5.84 0.12 -10.75
N ARG A 38 -5.60 -0.36 -11.97
CA ARG A 38 -4.30 -0.20 -12.65
C ARG A 38 -3.94 1.28 -12.84
N LEU A 39 -4.91 2.10 -13.24
CA LEU A 39 -4.72 3.54 -13.43
C LEU A 39 -4.39 4.26 -12.13
N VAL A 40 -5.10 3.95 -11.03
CA VAL A 40 -4.79 4.60 -9.73
C VAL A 40 -3.43 4.20 -9.20
N VAL A 41 -3.02 2.93 -9.37
CA VAL A 41 -1.66 2.48 -9.02
C VAL A 41 -0.61 3.23 -9.83
N ALA A 42 -0.81 3.34 -11.15
CA ALA A 42 0.11 4.04 -12.04
C ALA A 42 0.22 5.53 -11.65
N GLU A 43 -0.91 6.21 -11.46
CA GLU A 43 -0.94 7.64 -11.16
C GLU A 43 -0.40 7.98 -9.78
N VAL A 44 -0.79 7.22 -8.75
CA VAL A 44 -0.25 7.40 -7.40
C VAL A 44 1.25 7.11 -7.38
N GLY A 45 1.67 5.97 -7.95
CA GLY A 45 3.07 5.59 -8.01
C GLY A 45 3.90 6.69 -8.68
N ARG A 46 3.48 7.13 -9.86
CA ARG A 46 4.10 8.25 -10.59
C ARG A 46 4.16 9.53 -9.76
N ALA A 47 3.06 9.91 -9.12
CA ALA A 47 2.99 11.15 -8.36
C ALA A 47 3.95 11.14 -7.15
N ILE A 48 4.05 10.02 -6.44
CA ILE A 48 5.01 9.84 -5.34
C ILE A 48 6.46 9.97 -5.86
N MET A 49 6.79 9.26 -6.95
CA MET A 49 8.14 9.27 -7.54
C MET A 49 8.52 10.67 -8.05
N LEU A 50 7.60 11.37 -8.71
CA LEU A 50 7.79 12.74 -9.18
C LEU A 50 7.94 13.76 -8.06
N ALA A 51 7.35 13.49 -6.89
CA ALA A 51 7.50 14.29 -5.68
C ALA A 51 8.75 13.92 -4.86
N GLY A 52 9.60 13.01 -5.36
CA GLY A 52 10.87 12.62 -4.75
C GLY A 52 10.79 11.49 -3.72
N GLY A 53 9.61 10.87 -3.55
CA GLY A 53 9.44 9.73 -2.67
C GLY A 53 9.81 8.39 -3.33
N THR A 54 9.97 7.37 -2.49
CA THR A 54 10.15 5.98 -2.91
C THR A 54 8.86 5.20 -2.66
N VAL A 55 8.33 4.52 -3.67
CA VAL A 55 7.20 3.60 -3.52
C VAL A 55 7.73 2.25 -3.03
N VAL A 56 7.13 1.72 -1.96
CA VAL A 56 7.42 0.37 -1.44
C VAL A 56 6.21 -0.52 -1.69
N TYR A 57 6.40 -1.64 -2.39
CA TYR A 57 5.30 -2.50 -2.83
C TYR A 57 5.58 -3.98 -2.57
N GLY A 58 4.57 -4.69 -2.04
CA GLY A 58 4.58 -6.14 -1.86
C GLY A 58 4.41 -6.84 -3.22
N GLY A 59 5.51 -7.20 -3.85
CA GLY A 59 5.52 -7.60 -5.26
C GLY A 59 4.76 -8.90 -5.56
N ASN A 60 4.09 -8.92 -6.70
CA ASN A 60 3.67 -10.14 -7.40
C ASN A 60 4.32 -10.14 -8.79
N PHE A 61 5.10 -11.15 -9.16
CA PHE A 61 5.82 -11.19 -10.45
C PHE A 61 5.05 -11.89 -11.57
N GLN A 62 3.76 -12.18 -11.38
CA GLN A 62 2.93 -12.67 -12.47
C GLN A 62 2.78 -11.59 -13.57
N PRO A 63 2.75 -11.99 -14.86
CA PRO A 63 2.51 -11.08 -15.96
C PRO A 63 1.20 -10.30 -15.78
N GLY A 64 1.22 -9.01 -16.10
CA GLY A 64 0.07 -8.14 -15.92
C GLY A 64 -0.22 -7.76 -14.46
N SER A 65 0.70 -7.97 -13.52
CA SER A 65 0.54 -7.51 -12.14
C SER A 65 0.75 -5.99 -12.00
N TYR A 66 0.38 -5.43 -10.84
CA TYR A 66 0.71 -4.05 -10.46
C TYR A 66 2.22 -3.79 -10.37
N THR A 67 3.02 -4.82 -10.13
CA THR A 67 4.48 -4.74 -10.11
C THR A 67 5.04 -4.23 -11.43
N GLU A 68 4.53 -4.73 -12.56
CA GLU A 68 4.97 -4.30 -13.89
C GLU A 68 4.66 -2.82 -14.13
N ILE A 69 3.46 -2.38 -13.73
CA ILE A 69 3.05 -0.97 -13.81
C ILE A 69 4.04 -0.10 -13.03
N LEU A 70 4.35 -0.46 -11.78
CA LEU A 70 5.25 0.34 -10.94
C LEU A 70 6.68 0.36 -11.48
N ILE A 71 7.18 -0.76 -12.03
CA ILE A 71 8.50 -0.79 -12.68
C ILE A 71 8.51 0.14 -13.89
N GLU A 72 7.49 0.10 -14.75
CA GLU A 72 7.40 0.98 -15.92
C GLU A 72 7.34 2.45 -15.52
N GLU A 73 6.56 2.80 -14.51
CA GLU A 73 6.48 4.16 -13.99
C GLU A 73 7.82 4.61 -13.37
N ALA A 74 8.50 3.73 -12.63
CA ALA A 74 9.83 4.02 -12.07
C ALA A 74 10.88 4.25 -13.16
N GLN A 75 10.87 3.45 -14.23
CA GLN A 75 11.79 3.60 -15.36
C GLN A 75 11.52 4.90 -16.13
N ARG A 76 10.26 5.32 -16.26
CA ARG A 76 9.88 6.55 -16.97
C ARG A 76 10.09 7.82 -16.15
N PHE A 77 9.83 7.77 -14.84
CA PHE A 77 9.72 8.96 -13.99
C PHE A 77 10.72 9.00 -12.81
N GLY A 78 11.50 7.93 -12.60
CA GLY A 78 12.48 7.87 -11.52
C GLY A 78 13.64 8.84 -11.69
N GLY A 79 13.98 9.20 -12.93
CA GLY A 79 15.04 10.18 -13.23
C GLY A 79 16.42 9.76 -12.72
N GLY A 80 16.72 8.45 -12.73
CA GLY A 80 17.98 7.89 -12.23
C GLY A 80 18.08 7.80 -10.70
N ARG A 81 16.99 8.02 -9.97
CA ARG A 81 16.91 7.87 -8.51
C ARG A 81 16.30 6.51 -8.16
N HIS A 82 16.65 5.98 -6.98
CA HIS A 82 15.98 4.81 -6.41
C HIS A 82 14.58 5.21 -5.90
N VAL A 83 13.58 5.06 -6.76
CA VAL A 83 12.19 5.49 -6.49
C VAL A 83 11.22 4.32 -6.28
N LEU A 84 11.68 3.08 -6.42
CA LEU A 84 10.86 1.88 -6.22
C LEU A 84 11.59 0.83 -5.38
N GLU A 85 10.94 0.29 -4.36
CA GLU A 85 11.40 -0.85 -3.59
C GLU A 85 10.35 -1.97 -3.67
N LEU A 86 10.72 -3.09 -4.27
CA LEU A 86 9.88 -4.29 -4.30
C LEU A 86 10.28 -5.17 -3.12
N THR A 87 9.34 -5.43 -2.22
CA THR A 87 9.57 -6.29 -1.05
C THR A 87 8.84 -7.61 -1.22
N LEU A 88 9.55 -8.73 -1.04
CA LEU A 88 8.99 -10.08 -1.15
C LEU A 88 9.12 -10.86 0.13
N ALA A 89 8.02 -11.49 0.52
CA ALA A 89 8.03 -12.48 1.58
C ALA A 89 8.70 -13.77 1.13
N GLU A 90 9.25 -14.52 2.09
CA GLU A 90 9.84 -15.85 1.86
C GLU A 90 8.91 -16.80 1.12
N SER A 91 7.61 -16.78 1.44
CA SER A 91 6.61 -17.59 0.76
C SER A 91 6.46 -17.26 -0.72
N GLU A 92 6.81 -16.04 -1.15
CA GLU A 92 6.66 -15.58 -2.53
C GLU A 92 7.94 -15.75 -3.35
N TYR A 93 9.08 -15.27 -2.85
CA TYR A 93 10.32 -15.37 -3.64
C TYR A 93 10.79 -16.82 -3.84
N ARG A 94 10.34 -17.76 -3.00
CA ARG A 94 10.63 -19.19 -3.15
C ARG A 94 9.83 -19.91 -4.22
N LYS A 95 8.75 -19.29 -4.69
CA LYS A 95 8.01 -19.80 -5.84
C LYS A 95 8.73 -19.47 -7.15
N LEU A 96 9.74 -18.59 -7.09
CA LEU A 96 10.49 -18.11 -8.23
C LEU A 96 11.81 -18.87 -8.32
N ASP A 97 12.26 -19.15 -9.54
CA ASP A 97 13.60 -19.66 -9.77
C ASP A 97 14.66 -18.54 -9.69
N GLU A 98 15.92 -18.94 -9.59
CA GLU A 98 17.06 -18.01 -9.53
C GLU A 98 17.07 -17.03 -10.70
N ASN A 99 16.81 -17.52 -11.92
CA ASN A 99 16.80 -16.70 -13.12
C ASN A 99 15.73 -15.61 -13.05
N THR A 100 14.56 -15.93 -12.51
CA THR A 100 13.44 -15.00 -12.34
C THR A 100 13.76 -13.93 -11.31
N LEU A 101 14.37 -14.29 -10.18
CA LEU A 101 14.80 -13.33 -9.16
C LEU A 101 15.90 -12.38 -9.68
N ILE A 102 16.90 -12.92 -10.37
CA ILE A 102 17.95 -12.12 -11.02
C ILE A 102 17.35 -11.22 -12.11
N ALA A 103 16.40 -11.72 -12.90
CA ALA A 103 15.72 -10.92 -13.92
C ALA A 103 14.87 -9.80 -13.29
N ALA A 104 14.19 -10.07 -12.18
CA ALA A 104 13.43 -9.07 -11.44
C ALA A 104 14.34 -7.95 -10.91
N ASP A 105 15.46 -8.30 -10.28
CA ASP A 105 16.45 -7.34 -9.79
C ASP A 105 17.04 -6.50 -10.93
N ARG A 106 17.40 -7.14 -12.06
CA ARG A 106 17.88 -6.44 -13.26
C ARG A 106 16.84 -5.51 -13.89
N LYS A 107 15.56 -5.89 -13.88
CA LYS A 107 14.47 -5.02 -14.39
C LYS A 107 14.32 -3.75 -13.58
N LEU A 108 14.60 -3.80 -12.28
CA LEU A 108 14.61 -2.62 -11.42
C LEU A 108 15.81 -1.72 -11.71
N GLY A 109 16.98 -2.30 -12.00
CA GLY A 109 18.19 -1.55 -12.36
C GLY A 109 18.47 -0.41 -11.39
N ASP A 110 18.84 0.76 -11.92
CA ASP A 110 19.19 1.93 -11.10
C ASP A 110 17.97 2.65 -10.49
N VAL A 111 16.75 2.32 -10.95
CA VAL A 111 15.53 3.01 -10.50
C VAL A 111 14.90 2.35 -9.26
N GLY A 112 15.36 1.17 -8.86
CA GLY A 112 14.77 0.48 -7.72
C GLY A 112 15.66 -0.50 -7.00
N ARG A 113 15.04 -1.26 -6.09
CA ARG A 113 15.69 -2.27 -5.25
C ARG A 113 14.74 -3.45 -5.03
N LEU A 114 15.27 -4.66 -5.09
CA LEU A 114 14.58 -5.86 -4.63
C LEU A 114 15.01 -6.17 -3.18
N THR A 115 14.04 -6.21 -2.27
CA THR A 115 14.22 -6.55 -0.86
C THR A 115 13.53 -7.90 -0.59
N LEU A 116 14.27 -8.89 -0.12
CA LEU A 116 13.75 -10.20 0.24
C LEU A 116 13.66 -10.30 1.76
N VAL A 117 12.52 -10.70 2.30
CA VAL A 117 12.28 -10.79 3.76
C VAL A 117 11.99 -12.23 4.15
N SER A 118 12.82 -12.77 5.04
CA SER A 118 12.66 -14.12 5.57
C SER A 118 11.44 -14.24 6.48
N ALA A 119 11.03 -15.46 6.81
CA ALA A 119 9.96 -15.70 7.78
C ALA A 119 10.29 -15.22 9.22
N SER A 120 11.53 -14.83 9.49
CA SER A 120 11.93 -14.18 10.75
C SER A 120 11.87 -12.65 10.70
N GLY A 121 11.40 -12.06 9.59
CA GLY A 121 11.27 -10.62 9.41
C GLY A 121 12.56 -9.90 9.03
N ASN A 122 13.62 -10.66 8.71
CA ASN A 122 14.93 -10.09 8.41
C ASN A 122 15.16 -10.02 6.88
N PRO A 123 15.76 -8.92 6.38
CA PRO A 123 16.24 -8.88 5.00
C PRO A 123 17.27 -9.97 4.74
N VAL A 124 17.16 -10.63 3.59
CA VAL A 124 18.13 -11.64 3.13
C VAL A 124 18.71 -11.25 1.78
N SER A 125 19.98 -11.58 1.57
CA SER A 125 20.63 -11.39 0.28
C SER A 125 20.05 -12.39 -0.75
N LEU A 126 20.14 -12.05 -2.04
CA LEU A 126 19.74 -12.96 -3.12
C LEU A 126 20.44 -14.34 -3.02
N PRO A 127 21.77 -14.42 -2.80
CA PRO A 127 22.45 -15.71 -2.59
C PRO A 127 21.91 -16.50 -1.40
N ASP A 128 21.69 -15.84 -0.24
CA ASP A 128 21.22 -16.53 0.97
C ASP A 128 19.78 -17.03 0.81
N ALA A 129 18.93 -16.26 0.11
CA ALA A 129 17.56 -16.63 -0.18
C ALA A 129 17.44 -17.93 -0.97
N LEU A 130 18.44 -18.23 -1.80
CA LEU A 130 18.52 -19.45 -2.63
C LEU A 130 19.05 -20.68 -1.86
N LEU A 131 19.74 -20.50 -0.73
CA LEU A 131 20.51 -21.57 -0.06
C LEU A 131 19.95 -22.07 1.29
N GLY A 132 19.04 -21.34 1.95
CA GLY A 132 18.64 -21.63 3.34
C GLY A 132 17.78 -22.91 3.58
N THR A 133 17.41 -23.13 4.85
CA THR A 133 16.47 -24.18 5.33
C THR A 133 15.39 -23.56 6.24
N TRP A 134 14.18 -24.13 6.29
CA TRP A 134 12.95 -23.33 6.48
C TRP A 134 12.07 -23.82 7.62
N ALA A 135 11.63 -22.88 8.48
CA ALA A 135 11.03 -23.20 9.78
C ALA A 135 9.54 -22.83 9.93
N GLN A 136 8.95 -22.02 9.05
CA GLN A 136 7.58 -21.48 9.22
C GLN A 136 6.71 -21.62 7.96
N GLY A 137 5.39 -21.65 8.15
CA GLY A 137 4.39 -21.77 7.08
C GLY A 137 4.14 -20.46 6.29
N PRO A 138 3.44 -20.52 5.13
CA PRO A 138 3.29 -19.38 4.21
C PRO A 138 2.69 -18.11 4.83
N SER A 139 1.72 -18.24 5.73
CA SER A 139 1.08 -17.07 6.38
C SER A 139 2.05 -16.30 7.28
N GLY A 140 2.91 -17.00 8.03
CA GLY A 140 3.87 -16.35 8.92
C GLY A 140 4.91 -15.52 8.16
N ALA A 141 5.33 -16.00 6.99
CA ALA A 141 6.25 -15.25 6.12
C ALA A 141 5.63 -13.97 5.55
N LEU A 142 4.34 -13.99 5.19
CA LEU A 142 3.63 -12.79 4.71
C LEU A 142 3.49 -11.76 5.84
N THR A 143 3.08 -12.17 7.03
CA THR A 143 3.02 -11.28 8.21
C THR A 143 4.39 -10.67 8.52
N ALA A 144 5.45 -11.48 8.54
CA ALA A 144 6.81 -10.99 8.79
C ALA A 144 7.26 -9.94 7.76
N MET A 145 6.92 -10.10 6.49
CA MET A 145 7.16 -9.10 5.46
C MET A 145 6.30 -7.83 5.65
N ARG A 146 5.02 -7.97 5.99
CA ARG A 146 4.12 -6.83 6.25
C ARG A 146 4.60 -6.00 7.45
N GLU A 147 5.07 -6.65 8.51
CA GLU A 147 5.71 -6.03 9.67
C GLU A 147 6.99 -5.30 9.27
N TYR A 148 7.85 -5.93 8.46
CA TYR A 148 9.05 -5.28 7.93
C TYR A 148 8.69 -4.01 7.16
N VAL A 149 7.73 -4.07 6.23
CA VAL A 149 7.29 -2.90 5.45
C VAL A 149 6.72 -1.81 6.34
N ALA A 150 5.86 -2.15 7.31
CA ALA A 150 5.28 -1.15 8.24
C ALA A 150 6.36 -0.41 9.05
N ASN A 151 7.41 -1.11 9.48
CA ASN A 151 8.51 -0.52 10.25
C ASN A 151 9.52 0.27 9.40
N ASN A 152 9.67 -0.08 8.12
CA ASN A 152 10.65 0.51 7.20
C ASN A 152 10.03 1.50 6.20
N THR A 153 8.78 1.92 6.41
CA THR A 153 8.10 2.95 5.62
C THR A 153 7.64 4.11 6.48
N THR A 154 7.47 5.25 5.84
CA THR A 154 7.07 6.51 6.48
C THR A 154 5.56 6.66 6.55
N ALA A 155 4.81 6.10 5.60
CA ALA A 155 3.36 6.09 5.54
C ALA A 155 2.87 4.95 4.62
N ARG A 156 1.57 4.65 4.65
CA ARG A 156 0.92 3.70 3.73
C ARG A 156 -0.29 4.30 3.04
N LEU A 157 -0.45 4.03 1.74
CA LEU A 157 -1.71 4.13 1.02
C LEU A 157 -2.27 2.73 0.77
N ILE A 158 -3.56 2.54 1.05
CA ILE A 158 -4.30 1.31 0.70
C ILE A 158 -5.38 1.61 -0.35
N VAL A 159 -5.54 0.69 -1.30
CA VAL A 159 -6.54 0.77 -2.40
C VAL A 159 -7.15 -0.62 -2.64
N GLY A 160 -8.49 -0.70 -2.67
CA GLY A 160 -9.21 -1.95 -2.89
C GLY A 160 -8.92 -3.01 -1.81
N GLY A 161 -8.77 -4.26 -2.22
CA GLY A 161 -8.33 -5.36 -1.37
C GLY A 161 -9.41 -6.39 -1.07
N ARG A 162 -9.02 -7.67 -1.14
CA ARG A 162 -9.92 -8.81 -0.93
C ARG A 162 -10.37 -8.89 0.52
N LEU A 163 -11.68 -9.08 0.71
CA LEU A 163 -12.33 -9.36 1.99
C LEU A 163 -12.84 -10.80 2.11
N ALA A 164 -12.73 -11.58 1.03
CA ALA A 164 -13.03 -13.01 0.98
C ALA A 164 -11.91 -13.73 0.20
N ASP A 165 -11.78 -15.05 0.39
CA ASP A 165 -10.78 -15.90 -0.27
C ASP A 165 -9.33 -15.37 -0.14
N TYR A 166 -9.03 -14.70 0.97
CA TYR A 166 -7.68 -14.21 1.28
C TYR A 166 -6.83 -15.29 1.93
N ALA A 167 -5.51 -15.12 1.84
CA ALA A 167 -4.55 -15.98 2.53
C ALA A 167 -4.20 -15.40 3.91
N GLY A 168 -4.27 -16.24 4.95
CA GLY A 168 -3.90 -15.90 6.31
C GLY A 168 -5.08 -15.88 7.27
N VAL A 169 -4.85 -15.32 8.46
CA VAL A 169 -5.85 -15.25 9.55
C VAL A 169 -6.80 -14.07 9.41
N GLU A 170 -6.36 -13.00 8.74
CA GLU A 170 -7.15 -11.79 8.48
C GLU A 170 -6.88 -11.28 7.05
N PRO A 171 -7.76 -10.43 6.47
CA PRO A 171 -7.52 -9.83 5.17
C PRO A 171 -6.19 -9.06 5.12
N GLY A 172 -5.32 -9.39 4.16
CA GLY A 172 -3.96 -8.87 4.15
C GLY A 172 -3.83 -7.34 4.13
N VAL A 173 -4.75 -6.63 3.46
CA VAL A 173 -4.76 -5.16 3.44
C VAL A 173 -5.20 -4.57 4.79
N ILE A 174 -6.09 -5.26 5.53
CA ILE A 174 -6.47 -4.86 6.89
C ILE A 174 -5.30 -5.07 7.86
N GLU A 175 -4.60 -6.20 7.76
CA GLU A 175 -3.40 -6.47 8.55
C GLU A 175 -2.34 -5.39 8.32
N GLU A 176 -2.07 -5.07 7.06
CA GLU A 176 -1.14 -4.03 6.66
C GLU A 176 -1.51 -2.65 7.21
N ALA A 177 -2.80 -2.31 7.19
CA ALA A 177 -3.32 -1.08 7.79
C ALA A 177 -3.11 -1.07 9.31
N ARG A 178 -3.46 -2.16 10.01
CA ARG A 178 -3.28 -2.30 11.46
C ARG A 178 -1.80 -2.20 11.86
N LEU A 179 -0.91 -2.90 11.16
CA LEU A 179 0.53 -2.86 11.41
C LEU A 179 1.12 -1.46 11.17
N THR A 180 0.62 -0.74 10.17
CA THR A 180 1.02 0.65 9.90
C THR A 180 0.65 1.58 11.06
N ILE A 181 -0.58 1.46 11.56
CA ILE A 181 -1.07 2.22 12.72
C ILE A 181 -0.24 1.89 13.97
N GLN A 182 0.02 0.61 14.23
CA GLN A 182 0.83 0.15 15.36
C GLN A 182 2.29 0.64 15.28
N ALA A 183 2.85 0.77 14.08
CA ALA A 183 4.16 1.36 13.85
C ALA A 183 4.17 2.90 13.96
N GLY A 184 3.04 3.54 14.31
CA GLY A 184 2.92 4.98 14.44
C GLY A 184 3.05 5.72 13.10
N ARG A 185 2.74 5.04 11.98
CA ARG A 185 2.86 5.61 10.63
C ARG A 185 1.48 6.09 10.14
N PRO A 186 1.40 7.20 9.39
CA PRO A 186 0.16 7.61 8.75
C PRO A 186 -0.37 6.56 7.78
N LEU A 187 -1.69 6.37 7.83
CA LEU A 187 -2.45 5.50 6.95
C LEU A 187 -3.43 6.34 6.14
N LEU A 188 -3.33 6.25 4.81
CA LEU A 188 -4.28 6.82 3.86
C LEU A 188 -5.08 5.68 3.22
N ALA A 189 -6.39 5.84 3.07
CA ALA A 189 -7.27 4.81 2.53
C ALA A 189 -8.14 5.34 1.40
N ALA A 190 -7.89 4.88 0.17
CA ALA A 190 -8.71 5.18 -1.00
C ALA A 190 -9.95 4.26 -1.02
N GLY A 191 -10.92 4.60 -0.18
CA GLY A 191 -12.18 3.88 0.00
C GLY A 191 -13.13 3.94 -1.20
N GLY A 192 -12.85 4.72 -2.24
CA GLY A 192 -13.67 4.75 -3.46
C GLY A 192 -13.52 3.50 -4.34
N TYR A 193 -12.62 2.58 -3.99
CA TYR A 193 -12.33 1.38 -4.79
C TYR A 193 -12.87 0.08 -4.19
N GLY A 194 -13.65 0.16 -3.11
CA GLY A 194 -14.25 -1.03 -2.49
C GLY A 194 -13.30 -1.82 -1.61
N GLY A 195 -13.75 -3.02 -1.21
CA GLY A 195 -12.93 -3.99 -0.51
C GLY A 195 -12.36 -3.51 0.83
N ALA A 196 -11.21 -4.06 1.20
CA ALA A 196 -10.55 -3.80 2.49
C ALA A 196 -10.25 -2.33 2.74
N ALA A 197 -9.79 -1.58 1.74
CA ALA A 197 -9.55 -0.14 1.85
C ALA A 197 -10.81 0.63 2.25
N SER A 198 -11.98 0.22 1.74
CA SER A 198 -13.26 0.83 2.08
C SER A 198 -13.73 0.43 3.46
N ALA A 199 -13.54 -0.83 3.85
CA ALA A 199 -13.89 -1.31 5.18
C ALA A 199 -13.06 -0.59 6.27
N VAL A 200 -11.76 -0.42 6.02
CA VAL A 200 -10.87 0.37 6.88
C VAL A 200 -11.29 1.83 6.92
N ALA A 201 -11.53 2.45 5.76
CA ALA A 201 -11.95 3.85 5.69
C ALA A 201 -13.27 4.10 6.42
N GLN A 202 -14.29 3.24 6.25
CA GLN A 202 -15.55 3.32 6.98
C GLN A 202 -15.37 3.15 8.48
N ARG A 203 -14.49 2.23 8.90
CA ARG A 203 -14.22 2.02 10.32
C ARG A 203 -13.64 3.26 10.99
N LEU A 204 -12.74 3.95 10.29
CA LEU A 204 -12.04 5.11 10.82
C LEU A 204 -12.77 6.44 10.59
N ARG A 205 -13.57 6.52 9.53
CA ARG A 205 -14.21 7.75 9.03
C ARG A 205 -15.61 7.45 8.45
N PRO A 206 -16.55 6.96 9.26
CA PRO A 206 -17.88 6.55 8.79
C PRO A 206 -18.64 7.68 8.09
N GLN A 207 -18.45 8.93 8.54
CA GLN A 207 -19.10 10.13 8.00
C GLN A 207 -18.81 10.38 6.51
N ASP A 208 -17.72 9.82 5.97
CA ASP A 208 -17.37 10.00 4.56
C ASP A 208 -18.23 9.14 3.62
N PHE A 209 -19.09 8.25 4.15
CA PHE A 209 -19.84 7.25 3.37
C PHE A 209 -21.37 7.42 3.37
N ASP A 210 -21.93 8.33 4.16
CA ASP A 210 -23.37 8.43 4.43
C ASP A 210 -24.27 8.63 3.19
N ASP A 211 -23.74 9.23 2.11
CA ASP A 211 -24.57 9.75 1.00
C ASP A 211 -24.33 9.10 -0.37
N TRP A 212 -23.38 8.18 -0.51
CA TRP A 212 -22.99 7.65 -1.82
C TRP A 212 -22.73 6.14 -1.86
N ALA A 213 -22.43 5.52 -0.72
CA ALA A 213 -22.09 4.12 -0.65
C ALA A 213 -23.29 3.23 -1.03
N PRO A 214 -23.10 2.21 -1.89
CA PRO A 214 -24.14 1.21 -2.14
C PRO A 214 -24.56 0.49 -0.85
N SER A 215 -25.77 -0.07 -0.79
CA SER A 215 -26.21 -0.87 0.35
C SER A 215 -25.30 -2.09 0.59
N GLY A 216 -24.92 -2.34 1.85
CA GLY A 216 -24.01 -3.43 2.24
C GLY A 216 -22.61 -3.28 1.65
N TYR A 217 -22.10 -2.04 1.58
CA TYR A 217 -20.78 -1.71 1.06
C TYR A 217 -19.75 -1.58 2.19
N PRO A 218 -18.52 -2.12 2.03
CA PRO A 218 -18.12 -3.04 0.98
C PRO A 218 -18.64 -4.47 1.24
N LEU A 219 -18.73 -5.26 0.17
CA LEU A 219 -19.06 -6.68 0.27
C LEU A 219 -18.12 -7.40 1.24
N HIS A 220 -18.66 -8.36 2.02
CA HIS A 220 -17.92 -9.17 3.00
C HIS A 220 -17.39 -8.41 4.22
N ALA A 221 -17.68 -7.12 4.38
CA ALA A 221 -17.24 -6.36 5.56
C ALA A 221 -17.82 -6.87 6.88
N GLU A 222 -19.02 -7.44 6.84
CA GLU A 222 -19.75 -7.97 8.00
C GLU A 222 -19.43 -9.44 8.29
N ASP A 223 -18.58 -10.09 7.48
CA ASP A 223 -18.15 -11.45 7.75
C ASP A 223 -17.38 -11.49 9.08
N ALA A 224 -17.56 -12.56 9.87
CA ALA A 224 -17.11 -12.60 11.27
C ALA A 224 -15.59 -12.38 11.42
N GLU A 225 -14.79 -13.02 10.57
CA GLU A 225 -13.32 -12.86 10.58
C GLU A 225 -12.88 -11.44 10.20
N VAL A 226 -13.56 -10.84 9.22
CA VAL A 226 -13.29 -9.46 8.78
C VAL A 226 -13.65 -8.47 9.89
N THR A 227 -14.78 -8.68 10.57
CA THR A 227 -15.21 -7.84 11.70
C THR A 227 -14.18 -7.87 12.82
N VAL A 228 -13.68 -9.06 13.19
CA VAL A 228 -12.61 -9.21 14.19
C VAL A 228 -11.34 -8.44 13.79
N ALA A 229 -10.94 -8.52 12.52
CA ALA A 229 -9.77 -7.80 12.02
C ALA A 229 -9.96 -6.27 12.06
N LEU A 230 -11.14 -5.78 11.67
CA LEU A 230 -11.48 -4.36 11.74
C LEU A 230 -11.57 -3.85 13.18
N ASP A 231 -12.06 -4.67 14.11
CA ASP A 231 -12.15 -4.34 15.54
C ASP A 231 -10.74 -4.17 16.12
N ALA A 232 -9.84 -5.13 15.86
CA ALA A 232 -8.43 -5.03 16.25
C ALA A 232 -7.74 -3.80 15.64
N LEU A 233 -8.07 -3.43 14.40
CA LEU A 233 -7.57 -2.20 13.77
C LEU A 233 -8.13 -0.94 14.45
N GLY A 234 -9.42 -0.92 14.78
CA GLY A 234 -10.08 0.18 15.48
C GLY A 234 -9.48 0.41 16.87
N ASP A 235 -9.23 -0.67 17.61
CA ASP A 235 -8.56 -0.63 18.91
C ASP A 235 -7.14 -0.07 18.80
N ALA A 236 -6.37 -0.54 17.79
CA ALA A 236 -5.04 -0.01 17.53
C ALA A 236 -5.06 1.48 17.19
N TYR A 237 -6.04 1.93 16.40
CA TYR A 237 -6.19 3.35 16.05
C TYR A 237 -6.54 4.20 17.28
N ALA A 238 -7.51 3.76 18.09
CA ALA A 238 -7.92 4.46 19.31
C ALA A 238 -6.75 4.59 20.31
N ALA A 239 -5.90 3.56 20.41
CA ALA A 239 -4.72 3.58 21.27
C ALA A 239 -3.65 4.62 20.89
N THR A 240 -3.64 5.10 19.63
CA THR A 240 -2.67 6.14 19.21
C THR A 240 -2.94 7.49 19.86
N GLY A 241 -4.17 7.79 20.26
CA GLY A 241 -4.59 9.10 20.77
C GLY A 241 -4.35 10.26 19.78
N ALA A 242 -4.05 9.96 18.52
CA ALA A 242 -3.59 10.94 17.55
C ALA A 242 -4.75 11.78 17.02
N THR A 243 -4.65 13.10 17.16
CA THR A 243 -5.47 14.04 16.40
C THR A 243 -4.78 14.26 15.05
N SER A 244 -5.43 13.83 13.96
CA SER A 244 -4.90 14.05 12.61
C SER A 244 -4.82 15.55 12.32
N VAL A 245 -3.62 16.05 12.01
CA VAL A 245 -3.39 17.45 11.57
C VAL A 245 -3.57 17.57 10.05
N LEU A 246 -3.99 16.48 9.37
CA LEU A 246 -4.13 16.45 7.93
C LEU A 246 -5.37 17.22 7.46
N ASP A 247 -5.26 17.82 6.27
CA ASP A 247 -6.37 18.49 5.59
C ASP A 247 -7.56 17.54 5.35
N GLU A 248 -8.64 17.79 6.08
CA GLU A 248 -9.89 17.01 6.03
C GLU A 248 -10.56 17.00 4.65
N THR A 249 -10.43 18.07 3.87
CA THR A 249 -10.99 18.13 2.51
C THR A 249 -10.22 17.21 1.57
N LEU A 250 -8.90 17.13 1.73
CA LEU A 250 -8.06 16.21 0.98
C LEU A 250 -8.27 14.77 1.42
N LEU A 251 -8.37 14.51 2.72
CA LEU A 251 -8.69 13.18 3.24
C LEU A 251 -10.00 12.69 2.65
N ARG A 252 -11.06 13.50 2.74
CA ARG A 252 -12.36 13.14 2.17
C ARG A 252 -12.27 12.90 0.66
N THR A 253 -11.57 13.76 -0.08
CA THR A 253 -11.35 13.58 -1.52
C THR A 253 -10.66 12.26 -1.82
N LEU A 254 -9.57 11.94 -1.10
CA LEU A 254 -8.85 10.68 -1.25
C LEU A 254 -9.75 9.48 -0.93
N THR A 255 -10.54 9.57 0.13
CA THR A 255 -11.36 8.47 0.63
C THR A 255 -12.51 8.13 -0.30
N ILE A 256 -13.19 9.10 -0.92
CA ILE A 256 -14.42 8.83 -1.68
C ILE A 256 -14.24 8.90 -3.20
N SER A 257 -13.09 9.35 -3.70
CA SER A 257 -12.92 9.56 -5.14
C SER A 257 -12.76 8.24 -5.89
N HIS A 258 -13.33 8.19 -7.09
CA HIS A 258 -13.10 7.15 -8.09
C HIS A 258 -12.11 7.59 -9.17
N ARG A 259 -11.58 8.82 -9.07
CA ARG A 259 -10.70 9.42 -10.08
C ARG A 259 -9.24 9.25 -9.67
N PRO A 260 -8.44 8.51 -10.45
CA PRO A 260 -7.01 8.33 -10.20
C PRO A 260 -6.26 9.63 -9.89
N ALA A 261 -6.53 10.69 -10.66
CA ALA A 261 -5.85 11.98 -10.52
C ALA A 261 -6.13 12.67 -9.19
N ASP A 262 -7.37 12.58 -8.69
CA ASP A 262 -7.75 13.16 -7.41
C ASP A 262 -7.08 12.41 -6.27
N ILE A 263 -7.04 11.07 -6.34
CA ILE A 263 -6.37 10.22 -5.34
C ILE A 263 -4.86 10.50 -5.34
N ALA A 264 -4.22 10.55 -6.51
CA ALA A 264 -2.80 10.83 -6.63
C ALA A 264 -2.45 12.22 -6.09
N SER A 265 -3.22 13.25 -6.45
CA SER A 265 -3.02 14.62 -5.97
C SER A 265 -3.22 14.72 -4.45
N ALA A 266 -4.30 14.16 -3.93
CA ALA A 266 -4.58 14.17 -2.51
C ALA A 266 -3.52 13.40 -1.72
N THR A 267 -3.08 12.23 -2.22
CA THR A 267 -2.03 11.41 -1.60
C THR A 267 -0.75 12.23 -1.39
N VAL A 268 -0.21 12.83 -2.45
CA VAL A 268 1.05 13.59 -2.34
C VAL A 268 0.88 14.80 -1.43
N ARG A 269 -0.24 15.52 -1.52
CA ARG A 269 -0.50 16.72 -0.70
C ARG A 269 -0.71 16.39 0.78
N LEU A 270 -1.31 15.26 1.11
CA LEU A 270 -1.48 14.79 2.48
C LEU A 270 -0.13 14.34 3.05
N LEU A 271 0.63 13.55 2.29
CA LEU A 271 1.96 13.08 2.70
C LEU A 271 2.96 14.23 2.88
N SER A 272 2.85 15.32 2.11
CA SER A 272 3.71 16.49 2.30
C SER A 272 3.42 17.28 3.59
N GLN A 273 2.28 17.03 4.25
CA GLN A 273 1.94 17.63 5.55
C GLN A 273 2.51 16.82 6.72
N VAL A 274 2.82 15.54 6.48
CA VAL A 274 3.51 14.69 7.44
C VAL A 274 4.99 15.06 7.36
N ALA A 275 5.46 15.90 8.28
CA ALA A 275 6.87 16.27 8.33
C ALA A 275 7.74 15.00 8.33
N PRO A 276 8.86 14.96 7.59
CA PRO A 276 9.84 13.91 7.81
C PRO A 276 10.26 14.01 9.27
N THR A 277 10.01 12.95 10.05
CA THR A 277 10.59 12.82 11.37
C THR A 277 12.10 12.77 11.17
N ASN A 278 12.75 13.93 11.27
CA ASN A 278 14.19 14.04 11.37
C ASN A 278 14.62 13.31 12.64
N ASN A 279 14.84 12.00 12.55
CA ASN A 279 15.72 11.30 13.48
C ASN A 279 17.15 11.68 13.09
N LEU A 280 17.54 12.90 13.46
CA LEU A 280 18.93 13.22 13.74
C LEU A 280 19.23 12.68 15.14
N ALA A 281 19.82 11.49 15.20
CA ALA A 281 20.62 11.02 16.32
C ALA A 281 21.77 10.18 15.77
#